data_AF-A0A920BE98-F1
#
_entry.id   AF-A0A920BE98-F1
#
_cell.length_a   1.000
_cell.length_b   1.000
_cell.length_c   1.000
_cell.angle_alpha   90.00
_cell.angle_beta   90.00
_cell.angle_gamma   90.00
#
_symmetry.space_group_name_H-M   'P 1'
#
loop_
_entity.id
_entity.type
_entity.pdbx_description
1 polymer ?
#
loop_
_entity_poly.entity_id
_entity_poly.type
_entity_poly.pdbx_seq_one_letter_code
_entity_poly.pdbx_strand_id
1 'polypeptide(L)'
;MMVGHFLAMKTGDVDEEIPGVDTVEPAFGLPAVWIAAEDEERAQFSGYTVVDLPTVLATHITEILKNHAFEFIGRQETQKLLDSHSQTEPKVVEELVPNVVSLGIVQKVLQNLLKEQVSIRDLHTILETLADVGNLPRMQISSRNM
;
A
#
# COMPACT_ATOMS: atom_id res chain seq x y z
N MET A 1 12.61 -1.45 -20.38
CA MET A 1 11.37 -0.91 -20.96
C MET A 1 11.59 -0.65 -22.44
N MET A 2 10.61 -0.99 -23.27
CA MET A 2 10.73 -0.89 -24.73
C MET A 2 9.57 -0.05 -25.29
N VAL A 3 9.89 1.06 -25.96
CA VAL A 3 8.89 1.99 -26.51
C VAL A 3 8.17 1.33 -27.69
N GLY A 4 6.85 1.56 -27.81
CA GLY A 4 6.03 0.98 -28.87
C GLY A 4 5.72 -0.51 -28.70
N HIS A 5 6.06 -1.09 -27.55
CA HIS A 5 5.77 -2.48 -27.19
C HIS A 5 4.83 -2.53 -25.98
N PHE A 6 4.21 -3.69 -25.80
CA PHE A 6 3.38 -4.01 -24.64
C PHE A 6 4.08 -5.03 -23.76
N LEU A 7 3.74 -5.03 -22.47
CA LEU A 7 4.18 -6.04 -21.52
C LEU A 7 3.10 -7.11 -21.39
N ALA A 8 3.40 -8.33 -21.82
CA ALA A 8 2.54 -9.49 -21.67
C ALA A 8 2.97 -10.31 -20.44
N MET A 9 2.10 -10.44 -19.45
CA MET A 9 2.35 -11.17 -18.20
C MET A 9 1.60 -12.50 -18.18
N LYS A 10 2.27 -13.55 -17.71
CA LYS A 10 1.66 -14.86 -17.46
C LYS A 10 0.94 -14.82 -16.11
N THR A 11 -0.39 -14.70 -16.08
CA THR A 11 -1.20 -14.70 -14.84
C THR A 11 -1.79 -16.08 -14.51
N GLY A 12 -1.36 -17.12 -15.22
CA GLY A 12 -1.76 -18.51 -15.07
C GLY A 12 -1.10 -19.38 -16.14
N ASP A 13 -1.72 -20.51 -16.48
CA ASP A 13 -1.34 -21.30 -17.64
C ASP A 13 -1.66 -20.52 -18.93
N VAL A 14 -0.72 -20.52 -19.88
CA VAL A 14 -0.88 -19.91 -21.21
C VAL A 14 -0.95 -21.00 -22.26
N ASP A 15 -1.82 -20.82 -23.25
CA ASP A 15 -2.08 -21.84 -24.29
C ASP A 15 -0.95 -21.92 -25.32
N GLU A 16 -0.29 -20.80 -25.59
CA GLU A 16 0.78 -20.68 -26.58
C GLU A 16 1.78 -19.61 -26.13
N GLU A 17 3.07 -19.80 -26.42
CA GLU A 17 4.08 -18.76 -26.21
C GLU A 17 4.09 -17.74 -27.35
N ILE A 18 4.17 -16.46 -26.98
CA ILE A 18 4.18 -15.33 -27.92
C ILE A 18 5.62 -14.87 -28.16
N PRO A 19 6.01 -14.57 -29.42
CA PRO A 19 7.34 -14.03 -29.71
C PRO A 19 7.57 -12.70 -28.98
N GLY A 20 8.76 -12.52 -28.43
CA GLY A 20 9.12 -11.29 -27.76
C GLY A 20 10.42 -11.38 -26.97
N VAL A 21 10.66 -10.39 -26.12
CA VAL A 21 11.84 -10.32 -25.26
C VAL A 21 11.43 -10.59 -23.82
N ASP A 22 11.91 -11.70 -23.26
CA ASP A 22 11.69 -12.05 -21.86
C ASP A 22 12.18 -10.96 -20.91
N THR A 23 11.41 -10.70 -19.87
CA THR A 23 11.67 -9.67 -18.86
C THR A 23 10.99 -10.05 -17.55
N VAL A 24 11.19 -9.20 -16.55
CA VAL A 24 10.44 -9.23 -15.29
C VAL A 24 9.62 -7.95 -15.20
N GLU A 25 8.36 -8.09 -14.79
CA GLU A 25 7.49 -6.96 -14.48
C GLU A 25 8.02 -6.24 -13.22
N PRO A 26 8.18 -4.91 -13.27
CA PRO A 26 8.96 -4.19 -12.25
C PRO A 26 8.23 -3.94 -10.92
N ALA A 27 6.91 -3.98 -10.84
CA ALA A 27 6.14 -3.67 -9.64
C ALA A 27 6.00 -4.86 -8.68
N PHE A 28 5.76 -6.06 -9.21
CA PHE A 28 5.45 -7.29 -8.48
C PHE A 28 6.46 -8.42 -8.75
N GLY A 29 7.35 -8.26 -9.74
CA GLY A 29 8.38 -9.26 -10.04
C GLY A 29 7.85 -10.45 -10.84
N LEU A 30 6.76 -10.29 -11.59
CA LEU A 30 6.16 -11.38 -12.36
C LEU A 30 6.94 -11.67 -13.65
N PRO A 31 7.05 -12.93 -14.10
CA PRO A 31 7.57 -13.26 -15.41
C PRO A 31 6.73 -12.61 -16.52
N ALA A 32 7.38 -11.93 -17.46
CA ALA A 32 6.71 -11.21 -18.51
C ALA A 32 7.53 -11.20 -19.81
N VAL A 33 6.90 -10.80 -20.91
CA VAL A 33 7.52 -10.71 -22.23
C VAL A 33 7.17 -9.35 -22.85
N TRP A 34 8.14 -8.65 -23.42
CA TRP A 34 7.88 -7.48 -24.26
C TRP A 34 7.47 -7.97 -25.66
N ILE A 35 6.26 -7.62 -26.07
CA ILE A 35 5.66 -8.02 -27.35
C ILE A 35 5.43 -6.80 -28.24
N ALA A 36 5.48 -7.00 -29.55
CA ALA A 36 5.13 -5.96 -30.51
C ALA A 36 3.63 -5.65 -30.44
N ALA A 37 3.22 -4.45 -30.86
CA ALA A 37 1.81 -4.04 -30.86
C ALA A 37 0.93 -4.97 -31.72
N GLU A 38 1.48 -5.54 -32.79
CA GLU A 38 0.78 -6.50 -33.66
C GLU A 38 0.47 -7.85 -32.99
N ASP A 39 1.20 -8.20 -31.93
CA ASP A 39 1.02 -9.46 -31.19
C ASP A 39 0.08 -9.31 -29.99
N GLU A 40 -0.43 -8.11 -29.69
CA GLU A 40 -1.28 -7.83 -28.52
C GLU A 40 -2.53 -8.74 -28.48
N GLU A 41 -3.30 -8.76 -29.57
CA GLU A 41 -4.55 -9.52 -29.64
C GLU A 41 -4.27 -11.02 -29.50
N ARG A 42 -3.22 -11.53 -30.16
CA ARG A 42 -2.80 -12.93 -30.05
C ARG A 42 -2.41 -13.28 -28.61
N ALA A 43 -1.63 -12.43 -27.95
CA ALA A 43 -1.21 -12.66 -26.57
C ALA A 43 -2.40 -12.70 -25.60
N GLN A 44 -3.38 -11.82 -25.77
CA GLN A 44 -4.62 -11.85 -24.99
C GLN A 44 -5.40 -13.15 -25.21
N PHE A 45 -5.53 -13.61 -26.46
CA PHE A 45 -6.18 -14.88 -26.77
C PHE A 45 -5.46 -16.09 -26.17
N SER A 46 -4.13 -16.04 -26.06
CA SER A 46 -3.31 -17.10 -25.44
C SER A 46 -3.29 -17.03 -23.91
N GLY A 47 -4.06 -16.13 -23.29
CA GLY A 47 -4.21 -16.05 -21.83
C GLY A 47 -3.27 -15.07 -21.13
N TYR A 48 -2.50 -14.25 -21.87
CA TYR A 48 -1.65 -13.24 -21.26
C TYR A 48 -2.46 -12.01 -20.82
N THR A 49 -2.06 -11.42 -19.70
CA THR A 49 -2.47 -10.07 -19.35
C THR A 49 -1.53 -9.08 -20.03
N VAL A 50 -2.03 -8.34 -21.02
CA VAL A 50 -1.23 -7.38 -21.81
C VAL A 50 -1.46 -5.96 -21.29
N VAL A 51 -0.36 -5.24 -21.06
CA VAL A 51 -0.38 -3.89 -20.46
C VAL A 51 0.54 -2.96 -21.25
N ASP A 52 0.09 -1.73 -21.48
CA ASP A 52 0.89 -0.72 -22.18
C ASP A 52 2.00 -0.14 -21.30
N LEU A 53 3.02 0.41 -21.95
CA LEU A 53 4.19 0.93 -21.24
C LEU A 53 3.85 2.03 -20.20
N PRO A 54 2.96 3.01 -20.48
CA PRO A 54 2.53 3.99 -19.48
C PRO A 54 1.91 3.36 -18.24
N THR A 55 1.09 2.32 -18.39
CA THR A 55 0.48 1.63 -17.23
C THR A 55 1.52 0.84 -16.45
N VAL A 56 2.48 0.16 -17.10
CA VAL A 56 3.61 -0.50 -16.41
C VAL A 56 4.37 0.50 -15.54
N LEU A 57 4.66 1.68 -16.09
CA LEU A 57 5.33 2.76 -15.37
C LEU A 57 4.50 3.27 -14.19
N ALA A 58 3.22 3.54 -14.40
CA ALA A 58 2.32 4.05 -13.37
C ALA A 58 2.18 3.06 -12.21
N THR A 59 2.01 1.78 -12.50
CA THR A 59 1.93 0.71 -11.49
C THR A 59 3.24 0.61 -10.72
N HIS A 60 4.39 0.60 -11.41
CA HIS A 60 5.68 0.51 -10.73
C HIS A 60 5.93 1.67 -9.76
N ILE A 61 5.68 2.90 -10.19
CA ILE A 61 5.83 4.08 -9.33
C ILE A 61 4.86 4.01 -8.14
N THR A 62 3.62 3.58 -8.39
CA THR A 62 2.61 3.42 -7.33
C THR A 62 3.08 2.43 -6.26
N GLU A 63 3.61 1.28 -6.65
CA GLU A 63 4.10 0.28 -5.71
C GLU A 63 5.35 0.77 -4.96
N ILE A 64 6.28 1.49 -5.60
CA ILE A 64 7.40 2.13 -4.90
C ILE A 64 6.86 3.10 -3.83
N LEU A 65 5.91 3.96 -4.17
CA LEU A 65 5.35 4.93 -3.23
C LEU A 65 4.64 4.25 -2.05
N LYS A 66 3.89 3.17 -2.30
CA LYS A 66 3.25 2.37 -1.24
C LYS A 66 4.27 1.73 -0.31
N ASN A 67 5.33 1.14 -0.87
CA ASN A 67 6.39 0.48 -0.10
C ASN A 67 7.13 1.46 0.82
N HIS A 68 7.22 2.73 0.43
CA HIS A 68 7.86 3.79 1.20
C HIS A 68 6.87 4.76 1.87
N ALA A 69 5.56 4.47 1.86
CA ALA A 69 4.52 5.38 2.35
C ALA A 69 4.73 5.78 3.82
N PHE A 70 5.21 4.84 4.64
CA PHE A 70 5.47 5.04 6.07
C PHE A 70 6.56 6.09 6.33
N GLU A 71 7.47 6.32 5.39
CA GLU A 71 8.56 7.30 5.51
C GLU A 71 8.04 8.74 5.39
N PHE A 72 6.92 8.93 4.69
CA PHE A 72 6.29 10.24 4.51
C PHE A 72 5.40 10.65 5.70
N ILE A 73 5.07 9.74 6.62
CA ILE A 73 4.28 10.08 7.81
C ILE A 73 5.18 10.66 8.91
N GLY A 74 5.36 11.97 8.87
CA GLY A 74 6.00 12.76 9.91
C GLY A 74 5.03 13.26 10.98
N ARG A 75 5.55 14.03 11.94
CA ARG A 75 4.72 14.71 12.96
C ARG A 75 3.74 15.70 12.33
N GLN A 76 4.19 16.47 11.33
CA GLN A 76 3.35 17.47 10.66
C GLN A 76 2.26 16.80 9.84
N GLU A 77 2.58 15.72 9.13
CA GLU A 77 1.62 14.97 8.32
C GLU A 77 0.58 14.29 9.20
N THR A 78 1.00 13.72 10.33
CA THR A 78 0.08 13.17 11.34
C THR A 78 -0.84 14.26 11.87
N GLN A 79 -0.32 15.44 12.23
CA GLN A 79 -1.15 16.55 12.69
C GLN A 79 -2.15 17.00 11.62
N LYS A 80 -1.73 17.14 10.36
CA LYS A 80 -2.62 17.50 9.24
C LYS A 80 -3.74 16.48 9.04
N LEU A 81 -3.44 15.19 9.18
CA LEU A 81 -4.45 14.12 9.09
C LEU A 81 -5.49 14.26 10.21
N LEU A 82 -5.03 14.47 11.45
CA LEU A 82 -5.92 14.68 12.60
C LEU A 82 -6.75 15.96 12.44
N ASP A 83 -6.13 17.07 12.04
CA ASP A 83 -6.81 18.35 11.82
C ASP A 83 -7.89 18.23 10.73
N SER A 84 -7.59 17.51 9.64
CA SER A 84 -8.56 17.25 8.58
C SER A 84 -9.72 16.37 9.07
N HIS A 85 -9.43 15.36 9.89
CA HIS A 85 -10.45 14.47 10.44
C HIS A 85 -11.34 15.16 11.48
N SER A 86 -10.76 16.05 12.30
CA SER A 86 -11.50 16.86 13.27
C SER A 86 -12.53 17.79 12.64
N GLN A 87 -12.43 18.10 11.34
CA GLN A 87 -13.44 18.90 10.64
C GLN A 87 -14.79 18.18 10.56
N THR A 88 -14.78 16.84 10.51
CA THR A 88 -15.99 16.02 10.46
C THR A 88 -16.28 15.33 11.79
N GLU A 89 -15.25 14.92 12.51
CA GLU A 89 -15.35 14.10 13.72
C GLU A 89 -14.43 14.65 14.84
N PRO A 90 -14.71 15.85 15.38
CA PRO A 90 -13.80 16.51 16.33
C PRO A 90 -13.66 15.77 17.66
N LYS A 91 -14.75 15.15 18.15
CA LYS A 91 -14.80 14.54 19.48
C LYS A 91 -13.77 13.42 19.68
N VAL A 92 -13.64 12.52 18.70
CA VAL A 92 -12.68 11.40 18.80
C VAL A 92 -11.24 11.90 18.89
N VAL A 93 -10.91 12.99 18.18
CA VAL A 93 -9.57 13.57 18.20
C VAL A 93 -9.29 14.32 19.51
N GLU A 94 -10.24 15.15 19.96
CA GLU A 94 -10.14 15.93 21.20
C GLU A 94 -10.01 15.06 22.46
N GLU A 95 -10.78 13.96 22.51
CA GLU A 95 -10.74 13.03 23.64
C GLU A 95 -9.47 12.16 23.61
N LEU A 96 -8.97 11.81 22.42
CA LEU A 96 -7.79 10.95 22.26
C LEU A 96 -6.46 11.68 22.47
N VAL A 97 -6.25 12.82 21.80
CA VAL A 97 -4.95 13.51 21.74
C VAL A 97 -5.02 14.90 22.39
N PRO A 98 -4.11 15.24 23.32
CA PRO A 98 -3.01 14.43 23.85
C PRO A 98 -3.40 13.56 25.06
N ASN A 99 -4.69 13.51 25.41
CA ASN A 99 -5.17 13.06 26.72
C ASN A 99 -4.97 11.57 26.97
N VAL A 100 -5.39 10.70 26.05
CA VAL A 100 -5.27 9.24 26.15
C VAL A 100 -3.94 8.78 25.53
N VAL A 101 -3.57 9.33 24.37
CA VAL A 101 -2.28 9.09 23.73
C VAL A 101 -1.66 10.38 23.19
N SER A 102 -0.33 10.42 23.12
CA SER A 102 0.37 11.54 22.48
C SER A 102 0.29 11.46 20.94
N LEU A 103 0.44 12.60 20.26
CA LEU A 103 0.60 12.67 18.80
C LEU A 103 1.69 11.72 18.28
N GLY A 104 2.77 11.54 19.03
CA GLY A 104 3.86 10.63 18.65
C GLY A 104 3.46 9.15 18.65
N ILE A 105 2.53 8.75 19.53
CA ILE A 105 1.98 7.39 19.53
C ILE A 105 1.10 7.20 18.29
N VAL A 106 0.22 8.15 18.00
CA VAL A 106 -0.62 8.10 16.78
C VAL A 106 0.27 8.00 15.53
N GLN A 107 1.27 8.88 15.41
CA GLN A 107 2.24 8.82 14.31
C GLN A 107 2.87 7.43 14.20
N LYS A 108 3.34 6.85 15.32
CA LYS A 108 4.02 5.56 15.30
C LYS A 108 3.10 4.42 14.87
N VAL A 109 1.83 4.46 15.27
CA VAL A 109 0.81 3.49 14.87
C VAL A 109 0.54 3.60 13.36
N LEU A 110 0.29 4.81 12.85
CA LEU A 110 0.07 5.03 11.40
C LEU A 110 1.28 4.58 10.57
N GLN A 111 2.49 4.90 11.01
CA GLN A 111 3.72 4.43 10.36
C GLN A 111 3.82 2.91 10.32
N ASN A 112 3.50 2.23 11.44
CA ASN A 112 3.57 0.77 11.50
C ASN A 112 2.52 0.12 10.59
N LEU A 113 1.28 0.63 10.57
CA LEU A 113 0.24 0.16 9.67
C LEU A 113 0.69 0.28 8.21
N LEU A 114 1.20 1.45 7.80
CA LEU A 114 1.70 1.65 6.43
C LEU A 114 2.91 0.79 6.10
N LYS A 115 3.81 0.56 7.07
CA LYS A 115 4.97 -0.32 6.87
C LYS A 115 4.55 -1.76 6.59
N GLU A 116 3.43 -2.18 7.15
CA GLU A 116 2.79 -3.48 6.91
C GLU A 116 1.78 -3.45 5.75
N GLN A 117 1.80 -2.39 4.93
CA GLN A 117 0.90 -2.20 3.79
C GLN A 117 -0.60 -2.17 4.16
N VAL A 118 -0.92 -1.80 5.41
CA VAL A 118 -2.29 -1.60 5.89
C VAL A 118 -2.73 -0.16 5.62
N SER A 119 -3.90 0.00 4.99
CA SER A 119 -4.45 1.31 4.66
C SER A 119 -4.85 2.10 5.90
N ILE A 120 -4.51 3.38 5.94
CA ILE A 120 -4.89 4.33 7.02
C ILE A 120 -6.04 5.26 6.62
N ARG A 121 -6.77 4.94 5.55
CA ARG A 121 -7.87 5.79 5.04
C ARG A 121 -9.06 5.82 5.99
N ASP A 122 -9.32 4.70 6.67
CA ASP A 122 -10.31 4.63 7.74
C ASP A 122 -9.67 5.10 9.05
N LEU A 123 -9.46 6.42 9.13
CA LEU A 123 -8.84 7.02 10.30
C LEU A 123 -9.75 6.93 11.53
N HIS A 124 -11.07 7.00 11.35
CA HIS A 124 -12.05 6.87 12.42
C HIS A 124 -11.83 5.57 13.22
N THR A 125 -11.86 4.41 12.55
CA THR A 125 -11.68 3.11 13.19
C THR A 125 -10.33 3.01 13.91
N ILE A 126 -9.27 3.58 13.34
CA ILE A 126 -7.94 3.60 13.97
C ILE A 126 -7.97 4.42 15.27
N LEU A 127 -8.55 5.61 15.25
CA LEU A 127 -8.58 6.50 16.43
C LEU A 127 -9.46 5.95 17.55
N GLU A 128 -10.65 5.42 17.22
CA GLU A 128 -11.52 4.74 18.19
C GLU A 128 -10.80 3.56 18.86
N THR A 129 -10.11 2.73 18.07
CA THR A 129 -9.33 1.61 18.60
C THR A 129 -8.22 2.09 19.54
N LEU A 130 -7.56 3.22 19.22
CA LEU A 130 -6.54 3.80 20.09
C LEU A 130 -7.13 4.36 21.39
N ALA A 131 -8.33 4.93 21.35
CA ALA A 131 -9.03 5.42 22.53
C ALA A 131 -9.41 4.25 23.46
N ASP A 132 -9.96 3.17 22.90
CA ASP A 132 -10.32 1.97 23.65
C ASP A 132 -9.10 1.32 24.31
N VAL A 133 -8.05 1.07 23.53
CA VAL A 133 -6.84 0.39 24.02
C VAL A 133 -6.03 1.26 24.98
N GLY A 134 -5.97 2.57 24.73
CA GLY A 134 -5.24 3.51 25.59
C GLY A 134 -5.84 3.64 27.00
N ASN A 135 -7.15 3.41 27.12
CA ASN A 135 -7.87 3.43 28.39
C ASN A 135 -7.84 2.09 29.15
N LEU A 136 -7.37 1.00 28.53
CA LEU A 136 -7.21 -0.26 29.23
C LEU A 136 -6.08 -0.15 30.27
N PRO A 137 -6.30 -0.61 31.52
CA PRO A 137 -5.23 -0.68 32.50
C PRO A 137 -4.13 -1.55 31.92
N ARG A 138 -2.89 -1.03 31.88
CA ARG A 138 -1.72 -1.79 31.40
C ARG A 138 -1.75 -3.16 32.04
N MET A 139 -2.00 -4.20 31.23
CA MET A 139 -1.90 -5.57 31.72
C MET A 139 -0.47 -5.74 32.21
N GLN A 140 -0.28 -5.74 33.54
CA GLN A 140 0.94 -6.21 34.16
C GLN A 140 1.04 -7.67 33.76
N ILE A 141 1.84 -7.94 32.73
CA ILE A 141 2.33 -9.28 32.46
C ILE A 141 3.21 -9.57 33.66
N SER A 142 2.60 -10.14 34.70
CA SER A 142 3.30 -10.69 35.84
C SER A 142 4.30 -11.67 35.26
N SER A 143 5.58 -11.31 35.38
CA SER A 143 6.71 -12.20 35.17
C SER A 143 6.53 -13.38 36.12
N ARG A 144 5.78 -14.39 35.68
CA ARG A 144 5.63 -15.64 36.41
C ARG A 144 6.81 -16.50 35.99
N ASN A 145 7.86 -16.39 36.81
CA ASN A 145 9.04 -17.22 36.93
C ASN A 145 9.02 -18.52 36.11
N MET A 146 10.03 -18.67 35.25
CA MET A 146 10.78 -19.91 35.08
C MET A 146 12.26 -19.61 35.24
#